data_AF-A0A524D7F9-F1
#
_entry.id   AF-A0A524D7F9-F1
#
_cell.length_a   1.000
_cell.length_b   1.000
_cell.length_c   1.000
_cell.angle_alpha   90.00
_cell.angle_beta   90.00
_cell.angle_gamma   90.00
#
_symmetry.space_group_name_H-M   'P 1'
#
loop_
_entity.id
_entity.type
_entity.pdbx_description
1 polymer ?
#
loop_
_entity_poly.entity_id
_entity_poly.type
_entity_poly.pdbx_seq_one_letter_code
_entity_poly.pdbx_strand_id
1 'polypeptide(L)'
;MAKKRYLIVYFAIITISSQPLLLWFWYYWQLVEGFNFYFYVFLPLIFIFGAIILILSAILTSKVFLLVANLFHKPKEGVFERNKSDKDYCYWSLRGVIRKWPTWLARQLNLPILENLALRVLGIKVSFSSALHEGWVDCEFIEIGKNVRLGQGSLIMSNILVKDKLIIKKVIIKENVIIGAHSVISPGTLIESNTTVDAISMTSINQHLKADSIYSGAPVKQVALNEPLTETHIEKLEENVFQQIEEEELPEIRLEGEIKELSVPFHIYVFSGWWIIGGSFIIPAFLFIFFVYEFLLNTLFSNPFNLNSLLNLENLILMGVAPILIVSFYLLHLFFVALFTKWFYRIADLRGPAEGVFDRNLDDTSKALDYYHWRSFLLKYPVFAVIRSPFPWLITWELNFIGSNDIGLGTVFEEGYIHSHINFGKDCYYGTFAHITNHLVDGVYGEENLTFYGARIGDNCIFNALIGGLPGLEIEKDATFLPMASTVKYDKMGKGGVYAGFPARKLTDDQLERILGGESLDEPENE
;
A
#
# COMPACT_ATOMS: atom_id res chain seq x y z
N MET A 1 18.04 2.21 -1.25
CA MET A 1 17.45 1.83 -2.56
C MET A 1 17.55 2.91 -3.63
N ALA A 2 17.52 2.52 -4.91
CA ALA A 2 17.68 3.41 -6.07
C ALA A 2 16.58 4.47 -6.22
N LYS A 3 15.40 4.26 -5.62
CA LYS A 3 14.19 5.11 -5.72
C LYS A 3 14.44 6.61 -5.50
N LYS A 4 15.29 7.02 -4.53
CA LYS A 4 15.58 8.45 -4.27
C LYS A 4 16.21 9.19 -5.46
N ARG A 5 16.97 8.49 -6.32
CA ARG A 5 17.59 9.08 -7.52
C ARG A 5 16.56 9.46 -8.58
N TYR A 6 15.39 8.82 -8.56
CA TYR A 6 14.37 8.98 -9.60
C TYR A 6 13.24 9.95 -9.21
N LEU A 7 13.36 10.64 -8.07
CA LEU A 7 12.37 11.63 -7.63
C LEU A 7 12.20 12.76 -8.67
N ILE A 8 13.27 13.18 -9.34
CA ILE A 8 13.20 14.19 -10.40
C ILE A 8 12.27 13.72 -11.53
N VAL A 9 12.35 12.45 -11.92
CA VAL A 9 11.45 11.86 -12.93
C VAL A 9 10.01 11.87 -12.43
N TYR A 10 9.79 11.54 -11.16
CA TYR A 10 8.46 11.55 -10.54
C TYR A 10 7.82 12.95 -10.57
N PHE A 11 8.55 13.98 -10.15
CA PHE A 11 8.06 15.36 -10.19
C PHE A 11 7.89 15.90 -11.62
N ALA A 12 8.75 15.48 -12.56
CA ALA A 12 8.57 15.83 -13.97
C ALA A 12 7.26 15.24 -14.53
N ILE A 13 6.95 13.97 -14.23
CA ILE A 13 5.69 13.34 -14.63
C ILE A 13 4.49 14.07 -14.03
N ILE A 14 4.51 14.39 -12.73
CA ILE A 14 3.43 15.16 -12.07
C ILE A 14 3.23 16.49 -12.80
N THR A 15 4.32 17.23 -13.02
CA THR A 15 4.26 18.57 -13.62
C THR A 15 3.77 18.54 -15.06
N ILE A 16 4.24 17.61 -15.90
CA ILE A 16 3.81 17.52 -17.30
C ILE A 16 2.36 17.02 -17.37
N SER A 17 2.00 16.04 -16.56
CA SER A 17 0.66 15.46 -16.61
C SER A 17 -0.44 16.40 -16.09
N SER A 18 -0.12 17.35 -15.22
CA SER A 18 -1.10 18.34 -14.74
C SER A 18 -1.42 19.45 -15.74
N GLN A 19 -0.67 19.60 -16.83
CA GLN A 19 -0.89 20.71 -17.77
C GLN A 19 -2.28 20.71 -18.41
N PRO A 20 -2.81 19.58 -18.92
CA PRO A 20 -4.18 19.54 -19.44
C PRO A 20 -5.25 19.90 -18.39
N LEU A 21 -5.02 19.59 -17.11
CA LEU A 21 -5.92 19.99 -16.03
C LEU A 21 -5.92 21.52 -15.83
N LEU A 22 -4.74 22.15 -15.83
CA LEU A 22 -4.62 23.61 -15.73
C LEU A 22 -5.29 24.30 -16.91
N LEU A 23 -5.10 23.78 -18.13
CA LEU A 23 -5.76 24.29 -19.34
C LEU A 23 -7.28 24.13 -19.27
N TRP A 24 -7.78 23.02 -18.72
CA TRP A 24 -9.21 22.78 -18.51
C TRP A 24 -9.83 23.82 -17.57
N PHE A 25 -9.19 24.09 -16.44
CA PHE A 25 -9.68 25.11 -15.50
C PHE A 25 -9.56 26.53 -16.04
N TRP A 26 -8.50 26.83 -16.80
CA TRP A 26 -8.36 28.12 -17.48
C TRP A 26 -9.49 28.33 -18.49
N TYR A 27 -9.74 27.34 -19.35
CA TYR A 27 -10.83 27.41 -20.32
C TYR A 27 -12.19 27.57 -19.63
N TYR A 28 -12.45 26.81 -18.56
CA TYR A 28 -13.68 26.93 -17.79
C TYR A 28 -13.86 28.33 -17.20
N TRP A 29 -12.82 28.90 -16.59
CA TRP A 29 -12.88 30.25 -16.03
C TRP A 29 -13.26 31.30 -17.07
N GLN A 30 -12.76 31.16 -18.30
CA GLN A 30 -13.08 32.05 -19.42
C GLN A 30 -14.53 31.90 -19.90
N LEU A 31 -15.11 30.70 -19.79
CA LEU A 31 -16.50 30.46 -20.18
C LEU A 31 -17.53 31.06 -19.22
N VAL A 32 -17.23 31.05 -17.92
CA VAL A 32 -18.17 31.53 -16.89
C VAL A 32 -17.89 32.95 -16.44
N GLU A 33 -16.84 33.61 -16.93
CA GLU A 33 -16.55 35.03 -16.64
C GLU A 33 -16.46 35.33 -15.13
N GLY A 34 -15.80 34.45 -14.37
CA GLY A 34 -15.51 34.63 -12.95
C GLY A 34 -16.48 33.93 -11.98
N PHE A 35 -16.51 34.39 -10.72
CA PHE A 35 -17.27 33.77 -9.62
C PHE A 35 -18.78 34.06 -9.66
N ASN A 36 -19.45 33.75 -10.76
CA ASN A 36 -20.90 33.92 -10.90
C ASN A 36 -21.68 32.65 -10.51
N PHE A 37 -23.01 32.69 -10.65
CA PHE A 37 -23.89 31.56 -10.37
C PHE A 37 -23.50 30.29 -11.15
N TYR A 38 -23.17 30.42 -12.44
CA TYR A 38 -22.79 29.30 -13.30
C TYR A 38 -21.46 28.67 -12.87
N PHE A 39 -20.53 29.45 -12.32
CA PHE A 39 -19.30 28.91 -11.73
C PHE A 39 -19.63 27.88 -10.64
N TYR A 40 -20.41 28.26 -9.63
CA TYR A 40 -20.70 27.36 -8.52
C TYR A 40 -21.55 26.16 -8.91
N VAL A 41 -22.49 26.33 -9.86
CA VAL A 41 -23.36 25.25 -10.34
C VAL A 41 -22.57 24.19 -11.12
N PHE A 42 -21.66 24.60 -12.01
CA PHE A 42 -20.92 23.65 -12.86
C PHE A 42 -19.61 23.16 -12.24
N LEU A 43 -19.07 23.82 -11.21
CA LEU A 43 -17.79 23.46 -10.59
C LEU A 43 -17.67 21.97 -10.22
N PRO A 44 -18.67 21.30 -9.61
CA PRO A 44 -18.56 19.87 -9.29
C PRO A 44 -18.32 19.01 -10.53
N LEU A 45 -19.03 19.29 -11.63
CA LEU A 45 -18.90 18.56 -12.88
C LEU A 45 -17.54 18.83 -13.54
N ILE A 46 -17.11 20.08 -13.57
CA ILE A 46 -15.79 20.49 -14.08
C ILE A 46 -14.67 19.82 -13.29
N PHE A 47 -14.82 19.69 -11.97
CA PHE A 47 -13.84 19.04 -11.12
C PHE A 47 -13.74 17.53 -11.43
N ILE A 48 -14.86 16.83 -11.57
CA ILE A 48 -14.88 15.40 -11.94
C ILE A 48 -14.21 15.20 -13.32
N PHE A 49 -14.57 15.99 -14.32
CA PHE A 49 -13.93 15.93 -15.64
C PHE A 49 -12.44 16.26 -15.57
N GLY A 50 -12.06 17.27 -14.78
CA GLY A 50 -10.68 17.62 -14.52
C GLY A 50 -9.88 16.46 -13.92
N ALA A 51 -10.43 15.76 -12.93
CA ALA A 51 -9.81 14.58 -12.34
C ALA A 51 -9.57 13.48 -13.39
N ILE A 52 -10.55 13.21 -14.26
CA ILE A 52 -10.40 12.24 -15.35
C ILE A 52 -9.32 12.70 -16.35
N ILE A 53 -9.30 13.98 -16.73
CA ILE A 53 -8.27 14.56 -17.60
C ILE A 53 -6.86 14.37 -17.00
N LEU A 54 -6.70 14.62 -15.71
CA LEU A 54 -5.44 14.42 -15.00
C LEU A 54 -5.01 12.95 -15.02
N ILE A 55 -5.93 12.02 -14.72
CA ILE A 55 -5.67 10.58 -14.74
C ILE A 55 -5.19 10.14 -16.14
N LEU A 56 -5.93 10.51 -17.19
CA LEU A 56 -5.58 10.15 -18.57
C LEU A 56 -4.24 10.76 -19.01
N SER A 57 -4.01 12.04 -18.70
CA SER A 57 -2.76 12.73 -18.97
C SER A 57 -1.57 12.09 -18.24
N ALA A 58 -1.76 11.68 -16.98
CA ALA A 58 -0.74 10.99 -16.20
C ALA A 58 -0.39 9.62 -16.80
N ILE A 59 -1.39 8.86 -17.24
CA ILE A 59 -1.19 7.56 -17.90
C ILE A 59 -0.38 7.74 -19.20
N LEU A 60 -0.76 8.70 -20.05
CA LEU A 60 -0.08 8.97 -21.32
C LEU A 60 1.36 9.49 -21.12
N THR A 61 1.53 10.45 -20.21
CA THR A 61 2.86 10.99 -19.87
C THR A 61 3.77 9.88 -19.37
N SER A 62 3.29 9.06 -18.43
CA SER A 62 4.08 7.94 -17.89
C SER A 62 4.40 6.90 -18.95
N LYS A 63 3.50 6.64 -19.91
CA LYS A 63 3.79 5.77 -21.06
C LYS A 63 4.95 6.29 -21.89
N VAL A 64 5.03 7.59 -22.17
CA VAL A 64 6.16 8.19 -22.89
C VAL A 64 7.46 7.99 -22.11
N PHE A 65 7.46 8.25 -20.80
CA PHE A 65 8.64 8.03 -19.95
C PHE A 65 9.06 6.55 -19.90
N LEU A 66 8.11 5.60 -19.88
CA LEU A 66 8.39 4.17 -19.97
C LEU A 66 9.01 3.79 -21.33
N LEU A 67 8.50 4.35 -22.43
CA LEU A 67 9.08 4.12 -23.76
C LEU A 67 10.54 4.60 -23.79
N VAL A 68 10.80 5.80 -23.28
CA VAL A 68 12.17 6.34 -23.16
C VAL A 68 13.05 5.44 -22.29
N ALA A 69 12.59 5.02 -21.11
CA ALA A 69 13.34 4.12 -20.25
C ALA A 69 13.68 2.79 -20.96
N ASN A 70 12.72 2.23 -21.71
CA ASN A 70 12.88 0.98 -22.44
C ASN A 70 13.81 1.11 -23.67
N LEU A 71 14.00 2.31 -24.22
CA LEU A 71 15.02 2.55 -25.25
C LEU A 71 16.43 2.36 -24.69
N PHE A 72 16.67 2.77 -23.44
CA PHE A 72 17.98 2.64 -22.80
C PHE A 72 18.22 1.27 -22.16
N HIS A 73 17.18 0.66 -21.59
CA HIS A 73 17.26 -0.67 -20.98
C HIS A 73 15.90 -1.34 -20.91
N LYS A 74 15.71 -2.41 -21.69
CA LYS A 74 14.47 -3.17 -21.73
C LYS A 74 14.28 -3.97 -20.43
N PRO A 75 13.04 -4.14 -19.95
CA PRO A 75 12.76 -5.04 -18.84
C PRO A 75 13.16 -6.48 -19.22
N LYS A 76 13.77 -7.21 -18.27
CA LYS A 76 14.14 -8.62 -18.41
C LYS A 76 13.70 -9.42 -17.20
N GLU A 77 13.40 -10.69 -17.43
CA GLU A 77 13.23 -11.69 -16.36
C GLU A 77 14.60 -12.20 -15.93
N GLY A 78 14.73 -12.64 -14.68
CA GLY A 78 15.98 -13.16 -14.15
C GLY A 78 16.15 -12.91 -12.65
N VAL A 79 17.32 -13.31 -12.15
CA VAL A 79 17.78 -13.04 -10.79
C VAL A 79 18.85 -11.96 -10.87
N PHE A 80 18.62 -10.84 -10.17
CA PHE A 80 19.45 -9.65 -10.24
C PHE A 80 19.97 -9.28 -8.85
N GLU A 81 21.10 -8.58 -8.81
CA GLU A 81 21.63 -8.07 -7.54
C GLU A 81 20.79 -6.90 -7.03
N ARG A 82 20.43 -6.92 -5.75
CA ARG A 82 19.67 -5.85 -5.09
C ARG A 82 20.60 -4.69 -4.67
N ASN A 83 21.41 -4.19 -5.59
CA ASN A 83 22.36 -3.11 -5.33
C ASN A 83 22.40 -2.07 -6.47
N LYS A 84 23.07 -0.95 -6.23
CA LYS A 84 23.08 0.20 -7.17
C LYS A 84 24.00 0.01 -8.37
N SER A 85 24.83 -1.03 -8.39
CA SER A 85 25.69 -1.37 -9.53
C SER A 85 24.94 -2.18 -10.58
N ASP A 86 23.92 -2.94 -10.17
CA ASP A 86 23.10 -3.71 -11.08
C ASP A 86 22.15 -2.80 -11.88
N LYS A 87 22.31 -2.84 -13.20
CA LYS A 87 21.56 -2.01 -14.13
C LYS A 87 20.10 -2.46 -14.20
N ASP A 88 19.83 -3.75 -14.17
CA ASP A 88 18.48 -4.31 -14.22
C ASP A 88 17.68 -3.91 -12.96
N TYR A 89 18.28 -4.00 -11.78
CA TYR A 89 17.68 -3.50 -10.53
C TYR A 89 17.37 -2.00 -10.58
N CYS A 90 18.31 -1.20 -11.09
CA CYS A 90 18.14 0.25 -11.21
C CYS A 90 17.01 0.63 -12.18
N TYR A 91 16.96 0.01 -13.36
CA TYR A 91 15.92 0.30 -14.34
C TYR A 91 14.56 -0.28 -13.94
N TRP A 92 14.50 -1.42 -13.25
CA TRP A 92 13.27 -1.90 -12.61
C TRP A 92 12.75 -0.88 -11.59
N SER A 93 13.63 -0.35 -10.73
CA SER A 93 13.28 0.70 -9.77
C SER A 93 12.78 1.98 -10.45
N LEU A 94 13.43 2.44 -11.52
CA LEU A 94 13.02 3.61 -12.30
C LEU A 94 11.63 3.41 -12.91
N ARG A 95 11.39 2.27 -13.55
CA ARG A 95 10.10 1.93 -14.16
C ARG A 95 8.98 1.84 -13.10
N GLY A 96 9.29 1.35 -11.90
CA GLY A 96 8.38 1.40 -10.76
C GLY A 96 8.00 2.84 -10.36
N VAL A 97 8.98 3.75 -10.32
CA VAL A 97 8.74 5.18 -10.02
C VAL A 97 7.88 5.85 -11.10
N ILE A 98 8.13 5.57 -12.38
CA ILE A 98 7.36 6.13 -13.50
C ILE A 98 5.88 5.72 -13.40
N ARG A 99 5.59 4.47 -13.03
CA ARG A 99 4.20 3.96 -12.96
C ARG A 99 3.43 4.41 -11.73
N LYS A 100 4.10 4.90 -10.69
CA LYS A 100 3.48 5.17 -9.39
C LYS A 100 2.42 6.28 -9.41
N TRP A 101 2.69 7.39 -10.10
CA TRP A 101 1.75 8.52 -10.16
C TRP A 101 0.42 8.17 -10.87
N PRO A 102 0.44 7.61 -12.10
CA PRO A 102 -0.81 7.29 -12.79
C PRO A 102 -1.59 6.16 -12.11
N THR A 103 -0.92 5.16 -11.52
CA THR A 103 -1.62 4.08 -10.81
C THR A 103 -2.26 4.58 -9.52
N TRP A 104 -1.55 5.42 -8.75
CA TRP A 104 -2.11 6.07 -7.57
C TRP A 104 -3.34 6.91 -7.92
N LEU A 105 -3.26 7.75 -8.97
CA LEU A 105 -4.38 8.58 -9.43
C LEU A 105 -5.58 7.75 -9.89
N ALA A 106 -5.38 6.70 -10.69
CA ALA A 106 -6.44 5.87 -11.22
C ALA A 106 -7.27 5.18 -10.13
N ARG A 107 -6.65 4.90 -8.97
CA ARG A 107 -7.30 4.27 -7.82
C ARG A 107 -8.10 5.24 -6.94
N GLN A 108 -7.89 6.57 -7.05
CA GLN A 108 -8.58 7.54 -6.19
C GLN A 108 -10.09 7.63 -6.46
N LEU A 109 -10.53 7.39 -7.70
CA LEU A 109 -11.96 7.44 -8.05
C LEU A 109 -12.69 6.11 -7.83
N ASN A 110 -11.98 5.03 -7.42
CA ASN A 110 -12.54 3.68 -7.29
C ASN A 110 -13.34 3.23 -8.52
N LEU A 111 -12.86 3.58 -9.72
CA LEU A 111 -13.45 3.17 -11.00
C LEU A 111 -12.59 2.07 -11.63
N PRO A 112 -13.02 0.78 -11.60
CA PRO A 112 -12.21 -0.34 -12.09
C PRO A 112 -11.76 -0.18 -13.56
N ILE A 113 -12.56 0.51 -14.37
CA ILE A 113 -12.24 0.78 -15.79
C ILE A 113 -10.97 1.62 -15.91
N LEU A 114 -10.78 2.63 -15.04
CA LEU A 114 -9.62 3.52 -15.09
C LEU A 114 -8.35 2.81 -14.64
N GLU A 115 -8.44 1.97 -13.61
CA GLU A 115 -7.33 1.14 -13.16
C GLU A 115 -6.90 0.14 -14.25
N ASN A 116 -7.85 -0.61 -14.82
CA ASN A 116 -7.59 -1.52 -15.93
C ASN A 116 -6.99 -0.81 -17.15
N LEU A 117 -7.47 0.41 -17.47
CA LEU A 117 -6.91 1.23 -18.53
C LEU A 117 -5.46 1.64 -18.23
N ALA A 118 -5.18 2.12 -17.02
CA ALA A 118 -3.85 2.51 -16.59
C ALA A 118 -2.87 1.33 -16.70
N LEU A 119 -3.22 0.18 -16.12
CA LEU A 119 -2.41 -1.04 -16.17
C LEU A 119 -2.11 -1.46 -17.62
N ARG A 120 -3.13 -1.43 -18.48
CA ARG A 120 -2.98 -1.83 -19.89
C ARG A 120 -2.04 -0.90 -20.66
N VAL A 121 -2.24 0.41 -20.55
CA VAL A 121 -1.40 1.38 -21.27
C VAL A 121 0.05 1.30 -20.77
N LEU A 122 0.26 1.07 -19.47
CA LEU A 122 1.58 0.96 -18.84
C LEU A 122 2.30 -0.39 -19.07
N GLY A 123 1.71 -1.29 -19.85
CA GLY A 123 2.38 -2.47 -20.42
C GLY A 123 1.90 -3.83 -19.90
N ILE A 124 0.87 -3.88 -19.06
CA ILE A 124 0.27 -5.13 -18.59
C ILE A 124 -0.78 -5.62 -19.59
N LYS A 125 -0.84 -6.93 -19.86
CA LYS A 125 -1.94 -7.48 -20.65
C LYS A 125 -3.07 -7.89 -19.71
N VAL A 126 -4.14 -7.10 -19.67
CA VAL A 126 -5.31 -7.41 -18.84
C VAL A 126 -6.61 -7.14 -19.59
N SER A 127 -7.62 -8.01 -19.41
CA SER A 127 -8.99 -7.81 -19.91
C SER A 127 -9.75 -6.77 -19.08
N PHE A 128 -10.66 -6.04 -19.72
CA PHE A 128 -11.60 -5.15 -18.99
C PHE A 128 -12.69 -5.93 -18.26
N SER A 129 -12.90 -7.21 -18.58
CA SER A 129 -13.86 -8.09 -17.89
C SER A 129 -13.34 -8.65 -16.57
N SER A 130 -12.10 -8.34 -16.19
CA SER A 130 -11.47 -8.83 -14.97
C SER A 130 -11.60 -7.81 -13.84
N ALA A 131 -11.92 -8.31 -12.65
CA ALA A 131 -12.10 -7.52 -11.43
C ALA A 131 -10.81 -7.57 -10.60
N LEU A 132 -9.98 -6.53 -10.74
CA LEU A 132 -8.67 -6.46 -10.08
C LEU A 132 -8.61 -5.51 -8.88
N HIS A 133 -9.61 -4.64 -8.72
CA HIS A 133 -9.60 -3.50 -7.79
C HIS A 133 -9.38 -3.89 -6.32
N GLU A 134 -9.78 -5.10 -5.95
CA GLU A 134 -9.66 -5.67 -4.60
C GLU A 134 -8.26 -6.27 -4.31
N GLY A 135 -7.45 -6.51 -5.36
CA GLY A 135 -6.12 -7.10 -5.26
C GLY A 135 -5.00 -6.11 -5.56
N TRP A 136 -3.78 -6.45 -5.13
CA TRP A 136 -2.56 -5.73 -5.51
C TRP A 136 -1.90 -6.43 -6.70
N VAL A 137 -1.73 -5.72 -7.82
CA VAL A 137 -1.12 -6.27 -9.04
C VAL A 137 0.15 -5.49 -9.39
N ASP A 138 1.27 -6.21 -9.52
CA ASP A 138 2.52 -5.62 -9.97
C ASP A 138 2.40 -5.04 -11.38
N CYS A 139 3.03 -3.89 -11.61
CA CYS A 139 2.81 -3.10 -12.82
C CYS A 139 3.70 -3.50 -14.02
N GLU A 140 4.36 -4.66 -13.97
CA GLU A 140 5.27 -5.18 -15.00
C GLU A 140 5.28 -6.70 -14.96
N PHE A 141 5.49 -7.39 -16.10
CA PHE A 141 5.57 -8.85 -16.17
C PHE A 141 4.30 -9.61 -15.71
N ILE A 142 3.12 -9.03 -15.92
CA ILE A 142 1.83 -9.65 -15.62
C ILE A 142 1.01 -9.82 -16.90
N GLU A 143 0.39 -11.00 -17.07
CA GLU A 143 -0.65 -11.25 -18.07
C GLU A 143 -1.87 -11.87 -17.41
N ILE A 144 -3.04 -11.28 -17.60
CA ILE A 144 -4.32 -11.68 -17.01
C ILE A 144 -5.36 -11.81 -18.13
N GLY A 145 -5.97 -12.99 -18.20
CA GLY A 145 -7.04 -13.34 -19.13
C GLY A 145 -8.36 -12.63 -18.85
N LYS A 146 -9.43 -13.11 -19.46
CA LYS A 146 -10.80 -12.63 -19.26
C LYS A 146 -11.42 -13.22 -17.99
N ASN A 147 -12.31 -12.45 -17.37
CA ASN A 147 -13.15 -12.89 -16.25
C ASN A 147 -12.35 -13.41 -15.04
N VAL A 148 -11.17 -12.83 -14.82
CA VAL A 148 -10.36 -13.13 -13.63
C VAL A 148 -10.88 -12.30 -12.46
N ARG A 149 -11.03 -12.93 -11.30
CA ARG A 149 -11.50 -12.29 -10.07
C ARG A 149 -10.42 -12.38 -9.00
N LEU A 150 -10.02 -11.25 -8.45
CA LEU A 150 -9.08 -11.17 -7.34
C LEU A 150 -9.85 -10.89 -6.04
N GLY A 151 -9.63 -11.71 -5.02
CA GLY A 151 -10.17 -11.50 -3.69
C GLY A 151 -9.44 -10.38 -2.96
N GLN A 152 -10.12 -9.78 -1.97
CA GLN A 152 -9.59 -8.67 -1.19
C GLN A 152 -8.23 -9.02 -0.56
N GLY A 153 -7.27 -8.11 -0.71
CA GLY A 153 -5.94 -8.27 -0.12
C GLY A 153 -5.07 -9.35 -0.78
N SER A 154 -5.49 -9.93 -1.91
CA SER A 154 -4.64 -10.82 -2.71
C SER A 154 -3.52 -10.03 -3.41
N LEU A 155 -2.38 -10.69 -3.68
CA LEU A 155 -1.23 -10.10 -4.34
C LEU A 155 -0.79 -10.92 -5.54
N ILE A 156 -0.66 -10.27 -6.70
CA ILE A 156 -0.07 -10.83 -7.91
C ILE A 156 1.32 -10.22 -8.09
N MET A 157 2.35 -11.01 -7.76
CA MET A 157 3.73 -10.55 -7.67
C MET A 157 4.55 -11.06 -8.85
N SER A 158 5.11 -10.17 -9.65
CA SER A 158 6.10 -10.51 -10.68
C SER A 158 7.54 -10.38 -10.18
N ASN A 159 7.72 -9.88 -8.96
CA ASN A 159 9.03 -9.80 -8.33
C ASN A 159 9.00 -10.14 -6.84
N ILE A 160 10.12 -10.61 -6.31
CA ILE A 160 10.32 -10.92 -4.89
C ILE A 160 11.76 -10.64 -4.49
N LEU A 161 11.97 -10.24 -3.23
CA LEU A 161 13.29 -10.06 -2.66
C LEU A 161 13.65 -11.26 -1.77
N VAL A 162 14.79 -11.87 -2.06
CA VAL A 162 15.31 -13.00 -1.27
C VAL A 162 16.80 -12.77 -1.04
N LYS A 163 17.21 -12.63 0.23
CA LYS A 163 18.58 -12.24 0.60
C LYS A 163 18.99 -10.95 -0.12
N ASP A 164 20.12 -10.95 -0.83
CA ASP A 164 20.65 -9.84 -1.61
C ASP A 164 20.16 -9.83 -3.07
N LYS A 165 19.22 -10.71 -3.45
CA LYS A 165 18.74 -10.84 -4.83
C LYS A 165 17.32 -10.28 -5.01
N LEU A 166 17.08 -9.78 -6.21
CA LEU A 166 15.76 -9.46 -6.76
C LEU A 166 15.44 -10.50 -7.86
N ILE A 167 14.41 -11.31 -7.63
CA ILE A 167 13.93 -12.27 -8.63
C ILE A 167 12.77 -11.62 -9.37
N ILE A 168 12.82 -11.59 -10.71
CA ILE A 168 11.75 -11.08 -11.58
C ILE A 168 11.33 -12.19 -12.54
N LYS A 169 10.06 -12.56 -12.51
CA LYS A 169 9.48 -13.55 -13.41
C LYS A 169 8.05 -13.20 -13.80
N LYS A 170 7.70 -13.56 -15.03
CA LYS A 170 6.39 -13.28 -15.58
C LYS A 170 5.32 -14.19 -14.99
N VAL A 171 4.23 -13.58 -14.52
CA VAL A 171 3.04 -14.30 -14.06
C VAL A 171 1.99 -14.30 -15.16
N ILE A 172 1.41 -15.47 -15.42
CA ILE A 172 0.38 -15.66 -16.45
C ILE A 172 -0.85 -16.28 -15.79
N ILE A 173 -1.95 -15.54 -15.79
CA ILE A 173 -3.25 -15.98 -15.29
C ILE A 173 -4.20 -16.07 -16.49
N LYS A 174 -4.72 -17.27 -16.77
CA LYS A 174 -5.65 -17.52 -17.89
C LYS A 174 -7.07 -17.08 -17.54
N GLU A 175 -8.04 -17.50 -18.35
CA GLU A 175 -9.42 -17.02 -18.27
C GLU A 175 -10.22 -17.74 -17.17
N ASN A 176 -11.23 -17.06 -16.61
CA ASN A 176 -12.12 -17.59 -15.56
C ASN A 176 -11.40 -18.09 -14.30
N VAL A 177 -10.26 -17.48 -13.94
CA VAL A 177 -9.53 -17.80 -12.72
C VAL A 177 -10.09 -17.00 -11.54
N ILE A 178 -10.19 -17.64 -10.38
CA ILE A 178 -10.54 -16.99 -9.11
C ILE A 178 -9.34 -17.10 -8.17
N ILE A 179 -8.89 -15.96 -7.63
CA ILE A 179 -7.86 -15.90 -6.60
C ILE A 179 -8.53 -15.47 -5.29
N GLY A 180 -8.43 -16.29 -4.25
CA GLY A 180 -9.03 -16.05 -2.94
C GLY A 180 -8.43 -14.85 -2.21
N ALA A 181 -9.15 -14.38 -1.18
CA ALA A 181 -8.71 -13.26 -0.35
C ALA A 181 -7.41 -13.59 0.37
N HIS A 182 -6.54 -12.59 0.54
CA HIS A 182 -5.23 -12.71 1.20
C HIS A 182 -4.31 -13.81 0.64
N SER A 183 -4.44 -14.13 -0.66
CA SER A 183 -3.56 -15.08 -1.34
C SER A 183 -2.42 -14.40 -2.08
N VAL A 184 -1.27 -15.06 -2.17
CA VAL A 184 -0.05 -14.57 -2.83
C VAL A 184 0.27 -15.41 -4.05
N ILE A 185 0.25 -14.80 -5.22
CA ILE A 185 0.71 -15.41 -6.47
C ILE A 185 2.16 -14.98 -6.72
N SER A 186 3.09 -15.91 -6.50
CA SER A 186 4.54 -15.70 -6.59
C SER A 186 5.03 -15.56 -8.04
N PRO A 187 6.22 -14.96 -8.24
CA PRO A 187 6.79 -14.76 -9.58
C PRO A 187 6.89 -16.06 -10.39
N GLY A 188 6.63 -15.97 -11.70
CA GLY A 188 6.73 -17.12 -12.61
C GLY A 188 5.54 -18.06 -12.61
N THR A 189 4.53 -17.81 -11.76
CA THR A 189 3.34 -18.67 -11.67
C THR A 189 2.56 -18.64 -12.99
N LEU A 190 2.19 -19.83 -13.47
CA LEU A 190 1.21 -20.03 -14.55
C LEU A 190 -0.06 -20.65 -13.96
N ILE A 191 -1.19 -19.96 -14.10
CA ILE A 191 -2.50 -20.46 -13.66
C ILE A 191 -3.39 -20.67 -14.90
N GLU A 192 -3.72 -21.92 -15.18
CA GLU A 192 -4.57 -22.29 -16.31
C GLU A 192 -6.05 -21.93 -16.08
N SER A 193 -6.84 -22.00 -17.15
CA SER A 193 -8.24 -21.56 -17.14
C SER A 193 -9.12 -22.34 -16.15
N ASN A 194 -10.19 -21.70 -15.68
CA ASN A 194 -11.17 -22.29 -14.75
C ASN A 194 -10.53 -22.82 -13.45
N THR A 195 -9.44 -22.21 -13.00
CA THR A 195 -8.73 -22.60 -11.78
C THR A 195 -9.11 -21.68 -10.63
N THR A 196 -9.25 -22.23 -9.43
CA THR A 196 -9.45 -21.47 -8.21
C THR A 196 -8.26 -21.64 -7.28
N VAL A 197 -7.68 -20.53 -6.83
CA VAL A 197 -6.76 -20.50 -5.69
C VAL A 197 -7.57 -20.08 -4.48
N ASP A 198 -7.60 -20.93 -3.46
CA ASP A 198 -8.34 -20.69 -2.22
C ASP A 198 -7.81 -19.45 -1.47
N ALA A 199 -8.56 -18.98 -0.48
CA ALA A 199 -8.12 -17.88 0.38
C ALA A 199 -6.88 -18.28 1.19
N ILE A 200 -6.09 -17.29 1.62
CA ILE A 200 -4.92 -17.48 2.50
C ILE A 200 -3.97 -18.55 1.92
N SER A 201 -3.71 -18.47 0.62
CA SER A 201 -2.92 -19.45 -0.12
C SER A 201 -1.74 -18.79 -0.84
N MET A 202 -0.64 -19.51 -1.03
CA MET A 202 0.57 -18.98 -1.69
C MET A 202 1.10 -19.93 -2.73
N THR A 203 1.47 -19.46 -3.92
CA THR A 203 2.20 -20.28 -4.88
C THR A 203 3.71 -20.26 -4.63
N SER A 204 4.42 -21.33 -5.00
CA SER A 204 5.88 -21.27 -5.14
C SER A 204 6.27 -20.47 -6.39
N ILE A 205 7.53 -20.03 -6.45
CA ILE A 205 8.08 -19.44 -7.68
C ILE A 205 8.00 -20.47 -8.82
N ASN A 206 7.69 -20.01 -10.03
CA ASN A 206 7.55 -20.85 -11.24
C ASN A 206 6.48 -21.96 -11.16
N GLN A 207 5.55 -21.91 -10.21
CA GLN A 207 4.54 -22.98 -10.06
C GLN A 207 3.51 -22.97 -11.20
N HIS A 208 3.20 -24.14 -11.74
CA HIS A 208 2.15 -24.33 -12.75
C HIS A 208 0.90 -24.97 -12.12
N LEU A 209 -0.21 -24.23 -12.12
CA LEU A 209 -1.51 -24.68 -11.66
C LEU A 209 -2.34 -25.11 -12.88
N LYS A 210 -2.69 -26.39 -12.92
CA LYS A 210 -3.48 -27.03 -13.99
C LYS A 210 -4.92 -26.52 -14.02
N ALA A 211 -5.53 -26.61 -15.20
CA ALA A 211 -6.90 -26.17 -15.46
C ALA A 211 -7.93 -26.94 -14.63
N ASP A 212 -9.12 -26.36 -14.52
CA ASP A 212 -10.31 -27.03 -13.95
C ASP A 212 -10.03 -27.63 -12.57
N SER A 213 -9.29 -26.89 -11.73
CA SER A 213 -8.77 -27.38 -10.46
C SER A 213 -8.88 -26.34 -9.35
N ILE A 214 -8.94 -26.81 -8.10
CA ILE A 214 -8.91 -25.98 -6.90
C ILE A 214 -7.59 -26.24 -6.16
N TYR A 215 -6.90 -25.16 -5.81
CA TYR A 215 -5.60 -25.16 -5.14
C TYR A 215 -5.71 -24.48 -3.78
N SER A 216 -5.14 -25.08 -2.74
CA SER A 216 -5.12 -24.49 -1.39
C SER A 216 -3.79 -24.80 -0.67
N GLY A 217 -3.39 -23.90 0.24
CA GLY A 217 -2.19 -24.01 1.07
C GLY A 217 -1.07 -23.04 0.71
N ALA A 218 0.02 -23.08 1.47
CA ALA A 218 1.20 -22.24 1.29
C ALA A 218 2.50 -23.07 1.49
N PRO A 219 3.10 -23.62 0.42
CA PRO A 219 2.70 -23.52 -0.99
C PRO A 219 1.41 -24.27 -1.33
N VAL A 220 0.69 -23.83 -2.36
CA VAL A 220 -0.54 -24.48 -2.80
C VAL A 220 -0.31 -25.88 -3.34
N LYS A 221 -1.27 -26.76 -3.08
CA LYS A 221 -1.43 -28.05 -3.74
C LYS A 221 -2.84 -28.16 -4.29
N GLN A 222 -3.00 -28.95 -5.35
CA GLN A 222 -4.33 -29.27 -5.85
C GLN A 222 -5.09 -30.07 -4.78
N VAL A 223 -6.26 -29.58 -4.37
CA VAL A 223 -7.11 -30.20 -3.36
C VAL A 223 -8.39 -30.80 -3.95
N ALA A 224 -8.85 -30.28 -5.08
CA ALA A 224 -10.02 -30.78 -5.78
C ALA A 224 -9.96 -30.42 -7.28
N LEU A 225 -10.85 -31.03 -8.06
CA LEU A 225 -11.19 -30.54 -9.40
C LEU A 225 -12.26 -29.44 -9.26
N ASN A 226 -12.22 -28.45 -10.14
CA ASN A 226 -13.23 -27.39 -10.22
C ASN A 226 -14.39 -27.84 -11.11
N GLU A 227 -15.11 -28.87 -10.64
CA GLU A 227 -16.26 -29.39 -11.35
C GLU A 227 -17.48 -28.47 -11.14
N PRO A 228 -18.32 -28.26 -12.17
CA PRO A 228 -19.53 -27.49 -12.02
C PRO A 228 -20.46 -28.15 -11.00
N LEU A 229 -21.05 -27.32 -10.13
CA LEU A 229 -22.06 -27.77 -9.18
C LEU A 229 -23.27 -28.33 -9.96
N THR A 230 -23.74 -29.50 -9.58
CA THR A 230 -24.97 -30.11 -10.11
C THR A 230 -26.17 -29.70 -9.26
N GLU A 231 -27.39 -29.84 -9.79
CA GLU A 231 -28.63 -29.57 -9.02
C GLU A 231 -28.64 -30.32 -7.69
N THR A 232 -28.22 -31.58 -7.66
CA THR A 232 -28.10 -32.36 -6.41
C THR A 232 -27.08 -31.79 -5.43
N HIS A 233 -25.98 -31.19 -5.90
CA HIS A 233 -25.03 -30.51 -5.01
C HIS A 233 -25.66 -29.26 -4.40
N ILE A 234 -26.42 -28.49 -5.20
CA ILE A 234 -27.13 -27.29 -4.75
C ILE A 234 -28.19 -27.67 -3.72
N GLU A 235 -29.05 -28.65 -4.02
CA GLU A 235 -30.09 -29.13 -3.11
C GLU A 235 -29.52 -29.59 -1.76
N LYS A 236 -28.41 -30.35 -1.77
CA LYS A 236 -27.73 -30.75 -0.52
C LYS A 236 -27.13 -29.57 0.24
N LEU A 237 -26.61 -28.57 -0.47
CA LEU A 237 -26.05 -27.39 0.17
C LEU A 237 -27.15 -26.55 0.82
N GLU A 238 -28.26 -26.36 0.10
CA GLU A 238 -29.47 -25.72 0.62
C GLU A 238 -30.03 -26.49 1.82
N GLU A 239 -30.11 -27.81 1.74
CA GLU A 239 -30.55 -28.64 2.86
C GLU A 239 -29.64 -28.44 4.09
N ASN A 240 -28.32 -28.49 3.92
CA ASN A 240 -27.38 -28.31 5.03
C ASN A 240 -27.39 -26.89 5.62
N VAL A 241 -27.51 -25.85 4.78
CA VAL A 241 -27.49 -24.45 5.22
C VAL A 241 -28.82 -24.06 5.87
N PHE A 242 -29.95 -24.49 5.29
CA PHE A 242 -31.27 -24.05 5.71
C PHE A 242 -31.96 -24.99 6.71
N GLN A 243 -31.58 -26.27 6.83
CA GLN A 243 -32.05 -27.12 7.95
C GLN A 243 -31.35 -26.80 9.28
N GLN A 244 -30.14 -26.21 9.25
CA GLN A 244 -29.42 -25.81 10.46
C GLN A 244 -29.90 -24.47 11.06
N ILE A 245 -30.85 -23.80 10.41
CA ILE A 245 -31.51 -22.63 10.98
C ILE A 245 -32.69 -23.14 11.83
N GLU A 246 -32.39 -23.78 12.96
CA GLU A 246 -33.32 -23.63 14.09
C GLU A 246 -33.30 -22.13 14.41
N GLU A 247 -34.46 -21.48 14.42
CA GLU A 247 -34.61 -20.15 14.99
C GLU A 247 -34.24 -20.23 16.48
N GLU A 248 -32.95 -20.18 16.79
CA GLU A 248 -32.53 -19.69 18.10
C GLU A 248 -33.02 -18.24 18.14
N GLU A 249 -34.17 -18.04 18.79
CA GLU A 249 -34.55 -16.74 19.33
C GLU A 249 -33.42 -16.30 20.25
N LEU A 250 -32.44 -15.59 19.67
CA LEU A 250 -31.40 -14.93 20.43
C LEU A 250 -32.14 -14.03 21.41
N PRO A 251 -31.99 -14.26 22.72
CA PRO A 251 -32.68 -13.43 23.71
C PRO A 251 -32.34 -11.98 23.41
N GLU A 252 -33.31 -11.10 23.57
CA GLU A 252 -33.11 -9.66 23.40
C GLU A 252 -32.19 -9.17 24.55
N ILE A 253 -30.87 -9.36 24.36
CA ILE A 253 -29.86 -8.91 25.30
C ILE A 253 -29.76 -7.41 25.13
N ARG A 254 -30.33 -6.68 26.09
CA ARG A 254 -30.19 -5.24 26.18
C ARG A 254 -28.75 -4.94 26.60
N LEU A 255 -27.88 -4.70 25.63
CA LEU A 255 -26.51 -4.25 25.84
C LEU A 255 -26.54 -2.78 26.29
N GLU A 256 -26.86 -2.55 27.56
CA GLU A 256 -26.66 -1.25 28.19
C GLU A 256 -25.18 -1.12 28.55
N GLY A 257 -24.43 -0.36 27.75
CA GLY A 257 -23.02 -0.09 28.04
C GLY A 257 -22.89 0.92 29.18
N GLU A 258 -22.25 0.52 30.28
CA GLU A 258 -21.86 1.46 31.32
C GLU A 258 -20.77 2.40 30.78
N ILE A 259 -21.02 3.71 30.84
CA ILE A 259 -20.05 4.72 30.41
C ILE A 259 -19.07 4.94 31.55
N LYS A 260 -17.89 4.32 31.46
CA LYS A 260 -16.81 4.56 32.44
C LYS A 260 -16.08 5.89 32.19
N GLU A 261 -15.56 6.46 33.27
CA GLU A 261 -14.68 7.63 33.19
C GLU A 261 -13.25 7.19 32.83
N LEU A 262 -12.71 7.74 31.74
CA LEU A 262 -11.37 7.39 31.22
C LEU A 262 -10.29 8.31 31.82
N SER A 263 -9.11 7.76 32.10
CA SER A 263 -7.92 8.54 32.52
C SER A 263 -7.47 9.55 31.47
N VAL A 264 -7.76 9.25 30.20
CA VAL A 264 -7.66 10.19 29.08
C VAL A 264 -9.09 10.47 28.62
N PRO A 265 -9.68 11.62 28.98
CA PRO A 265 -11.04 11.94 28.60
C PRO A 265 -11.23 11.97 27.08
N PHE A 266 -12.40 11.55 26.59
CA PHE A 266 -12.70 11.51 25.15
C PHE A 266 -12.55 12.88 24.45
N HIS A 267 -12.82 13.99 25.15
CA HIS A 267 -12.61 15.32 24.58
C HIS A 267 -11.14 15.60 24.21
N ILE A 268 -10.17 14.95 24.86
CA ILE A 268 -8.75 15.03 24.49
C ILE A 268 -8.47 14.32 23.17
N TYR A 269 -9.15 13.20 22.88
CA TYR A 269 -9.07 12.53 21.57
C TYR A 269 -9.61 13.44 20.46
N VAL A 270 -10.78 14.06 20.70
CA VAL A 270 -11.39 14.98 19.74
C VAL A 270 -10.49 16.20 19.51
N PHE A 271 -9.99 16.82 20.59
CA PHE A 271 -9.12 17.99 20.50
C PHE A 271 -7.81 17.69 19.75
N SER A 272 -7.13 16.60 20.11
CA SER A 272 -5.89 16.19 19.45
C SER A 272 -6.12 15.82 17.98
N GLY A 273 -7.18 15.07 17.68
CA GLY A 273 -7.58 14.73 16.31
C GLY A 273 -7.90 15.96 15.46
N TRP A 274 -8.65 16.93 16.00
CA TRP A 274 -8.99 18.16 15.29
C TRP A 274 -7.75 19.00 14.95
N TRP A 275 -6.79 19.11 15.86
CA TRP A 275 -5.53 19.81 15.58
C TRP A 275 -4.68 19.10 14.53
N ILE A 276 -4.54 17.78 14.63
CA ILE A 276 -3.76 16.98 13.68
C ILE A 276 -4.38 17.07 12.27
N ILE A 277 -5.71 16.88 12.17
CA ILE A 277 -6.41 16.83 10.88
C ILE A 277 -6.74 18.23 10.37
N GLY A 278 -7.50 19.02 11.14
CA GLY A 278 -7.96 20.35 10.71
C GLY A 278 -6.88 21.41 10.81
N GLY A 279 -6.16 21.44 11.94
CA GLY A 279 -5.08 22.42 12.16
C GLY A 279 -3.98 22.34 11.11
N SER A 280 -3.69 21.15 10.58
CA SER A 280 -2.64 20.95 9.57
C SER A 280 -2.96 21.55 8.20
N PHE A 281 -4.21 21.95 7.93
CA PHE A 281 -4.58 22.65 6.71
C PHE A 281 -4.51 24.17 6.81
N ILE A 282 -4.45 24.77 8.00
CA ILE A 282 -4.60 26.24 8.17
C ILE A 282 -3.58 27.01 7.33
N ILE A 283 -2.28 26.73 7.52
CA ILE A 283 -1.20 27.44 6.80
C ILE A 283 -1.16 27.02 5.32
N PRO A 284 -1.16 25.72 4.96
CA PRO A 284 -1.18 25.30 3.56
C PRO A 284 -2.38 25.83 2.75
N ALA A 285 -3.58 25.84 3.33
CA ALA A 285 -4.78 26.34 2.67
C ALA A 285 -4.71 27.85 2.47
N PHE A 286 -4.22 28.62 3.45
CA PHE A 286 -4.00 30.05 3.27
C PHE A 286 -3.03 30.34 2.12
N LEU A 287 -1.90 29.63 2.07
CA LEU A 287 -0.91 29.77 0.99
C LEU A 287 -1.48 29.34 -0.37
N PHE A 288 -2.26 28.26 -0.40
CA PHE A 288 -2.93 27.79 -1.62
C PHE A 288 -3.95 28.81 -2.13
N ILE A 289 -4.79 29.36 -1.25
CA ILE A 289 -5.76 30.40 -1.60
C ILE A 289 -5.03 31.63 -2.14
N PHE A 290 -4.02 32.12 -1.41
CA PHE A 290 -3.20 33.24 -1.86
C PHE A 290 -2.58 32.97 -3.25
N PHE A 291 -2.02 31.78 -3.47
CA PHE A 291 -1.46 31.39 -4.75
C PHE A 291 -2.51 31.38 -5.88
N VAL A 292 -3.70 30.84 -5.61
CA VAL A 292 -4.79 30.78 -6.58
C VAL A 292 -5.26 32.19 -6.95
N TYR A 293 -5.50 33.07 -5.99
CA TYR A 293 -6.01 34.41 -6.26
C TYR A 293 -4.97 35.33 -6.90
N GLU A 294 -3.77 35.41 -6.33
CA GLU A 294 -2.77 36.39 -6.78
C GLU A 294 -2.05 35.98 -8.06
N PHE A 295 -1.89 34.67 -8.32
CA PHE A 295 -1.13 34.20 -9.47
C PHE A 295 -2.01 33.50 -10.49
N LEU A 296 -2.73 32.42 -10.10
CA LEU A 296 -3.50 31.67 -11.09
C LEU A 296 -4.64 32.49 -11.66
N LEU A 297 -5.44 33.16 -10.83
CA LEU A 297 -6.59 33.94 -11.30
C LEU A 297 -6.17 35.24 -11.97
N ASN A 298 -5.34 36.03 -11.28
CA ASN A 298 -4.97 37.37 -11.74
C ASN A 298 -4.03 37.36 -12.97
N THR A 299 -3.12 36.39 -13.06
CA THR A 299 -2.15 36.31 -14.16
C THR A 299 -2.57 35.32 -15.24
N LEU A 300 -2.87 34.06 -14.88
CA LEU A 300 -3.11 33.01 -15.88
C LEU A 300 -4.54 33.03 -16.40
N PHE A 301 -5.53 32.89 -15.52
CA PHE A 301 -6.91 32.66 -15.90
C PHE A 301 -7.60 33.93 -16.39
N SER A 302 -7.12 35.13 -16.05
CA SER A 302 -7.61 36.40 -16.58
C SER A 302 -7.26 36.59 -18.07
N ASN A 303 -6.15 36.00 -18.53
CA ASN A 303 -5.72 36.09 -19.92
C ASN A 303 -6.68 35.32 -20.85
N PRO A 304 -6.94 35.83 -22.07
CA PRO A 304 -7.81 35.13 -23.02
C PRO A 304 -7.20 33.78 -23.42
N PHE A 305 -8.00 32.73 -23.43
CA PHE A 305 -7.55 31.37 -23.78
C PHE A 305 -7.29 31.26 -25.29
N ASN A 306 -6.08 31.58 -25.73
CA ASN A 306 -5.64 31.51 -27.13
C ASN A 306 -4.14 31.19 -27.23
N LEU A 307 -3.66 30.93 -28.44
CA LEU A 307 -2.27 30.51 -28.68
C LEU A 307 -1.22 31.56 -28.24
N ASN A 308 -1.53 32.85 -28.35
CA ASN A 308 -0.61 33.91 -27.93
C ASN A 308 -0.44 33.92 -26.40
N SER A 309 -1.54 33.78 -25.67
CA SER A 309 -1.50 33.66 -24.21
C SER A 309 -0.80 32.38 -23.75
N LEU A 310 -1.01 31.26 -24.46
CA LEU A 310 -0.38 29.98 -24.13
C LEU A 310 1.15 30.00 -24.33
N LEU A 311 1.63 30.72 -25.33
CA LEU A 311 3.07 30.84 -25.63
C LEU A 311 3.74 32.02 -24.90
N ASN A 312 2.99 32.78 -24.11
CA ASN A 312 3.54 33.84 -23.29
C ASN A 312 4.48 33.25 -22.21
N LEU A 313 5.67 33.82 -22.08
CA LEU A 313 6.72 33.30 -21.18
C LEU A 313 6.28 33.29 -19.71
N GLU A 314 5.56 34.31 -19.25
CA GLU A 314 5.07 34.40 -17.87
C GLU A 314 4.05 33.29 -17.58
N ASN A 315 3.11 33.07 -18.51
CA ASN A 315 2.13 31.99 -18.40
C ASN A 315 2.79 30.60 -18.43
N LEU A 316 3.80 30.39 -19.29
CA LEU A 316 4.55 29.13 -19.34
C LEU A 316 5.32 28.86 -18.04
N ILE A 317 5.95 29.88 -17.46
CA ILE A 317 6.63 29.77 -16.16
C ILE A 317 5.61 29.40 -15.09
N LEU A 318 4.48 30.10 -15.02
CA LEU A 318 3.44 29.84 -14.03
C LEU A 318 2.84 28.44 -14.18
N MET A 319 2.57 27.99 -15.42
CA MET A 319 2.13 26.63 -15.73
C MET A 319 3.13 25.56 -15.30
N GLY A 320 4.44 25.81 -15.43
CA GLY A 320 5.49 24.91 -14.96
C GLY A 320 5.64 24.89 -13.43
N VAL A 321 5.47 26.03 -12.76
CA VAL A 321 5.67 26.18 -11.32
C VAL A 321 4.43 25.78 -10.51
N ALA A 322 3.22 25.99 -11.04
CA ALA A 322 1.98 25.76 -10.32
C ALA A 322 1.84 24.34 -9.76
N PRO A 323 2.12 23.25 -10.51
CA PRO A 323 2.02 21.89 -9.98
C PRO A 323 3.01 21.64 -8.83
N ILE A 324 4.22 22.22 -8.93
CA ILE A 324 5.26 22.09 -7.91
C ILE A 324 4.84 22.83 -6.63
N LEU A 325 4.25 24.03 -6.74
CA LEU A 325 3.73 24.76 -5.58
C LEU A 325 2.56 24.04 -4.92
N ILE A 326 1.60 23.51 -5.70
CA ILE A 326 0.48 22.73 -5.17
C ILE A 326 0.99 21.51 -4.39
N VAL A 327 1.95 20.78 -4.95
CA VAL A 327 2.59 19.66 -4.24
C VAL A 327 3.31 20.14 -2.98
N SER A 328 3.99 21.29 -3.04
CA SER A 328 4.70 21.85 -1.88
C SER A 328 3.74 22.22 -0.74
N PHE A 329 2.56 22.77 -1.05
CA PHE A 329 1.52 23.02 -0.04
C PHE A 329 1.00 21.74 0.59
N TYR A 330 0.80 20.69 -0.20
CA TYR A 330 0.41 19.39 0.33
C TYR A 330 1.50 18.75 1.21
N LEU A 331 2.78 18.86 0.81
CA LEU A 331 3.89 18.42 1.66
C LEU A 331 3.98 19.22 2.97
N LEU A 332 3.67 20.52 2.93
CA LEU A 332 3.57 21.35 4.13
C LEU A 332 2.43 20.90 5.05
N HIS A 333 1.29 20.49 4.48
CA HIS A 333 0.21 19.87 5.23
C HIS A 333 0.68 18.59 5.95
N LEU A 334 1.32 17.66 5.23
CA LEU A 334 1.88 16.44 5.85
C LEU A 334 2.92 16.76 6.94
N PHE A 335 3.70 17.83 6.76
CA PHE A 335 4.61 18.30 7.79
C PHE A 335 3.88 18.72 9.07
N PHE A 336 2.79 19.50 8.96
CA PHE A 336 2.00 19.91 10.12
C PHE A 336 1.26 18.72 10.77
N VAL A 337 0.77 17.76 9.99
CA VAL A 337 0.22 16.50 10.51
C VAL A 337 1.23 15.81 11.43
N ALA A 338 2.48 15.63 10.96
CA ALA A 338 3.53 15.03 11.75
C ALA A 338 3.96 15.89 12.96
N LEU A 339 4.01 17.22 12.81
CA LEU A 339 4.38 18.16 13.88
C LEU A 339 3.37 18.15 15.03
N PHE A 340 2.08 18.25 14.73
CA PHE A 340 1.04 18.20 15.75
C PHE A 340 0.96 16.82 16.39
N THR A 341 1.08 15.75 15.59
CA THR A 341 1.16 14.38 16.13
C THR A 341 2.32 14.24 17.09
N LYS A 342 3.53 14.69 16.73
CA LYS A 342 4.71 14.65 17.60
C LYS A 342 4.45 15.29 18.96
N TRP A 343 3.79 16.45 18.97
CA TRP A 343 3.51 17.17 20.22
C TRP A 343 2.61 16.38 21.16
N PHE A 344 1.47 15.87 20.65
CA PHE A 344 0.55 15.04 21.44
C PHE A 344 1.13 13.67 21.79
N TYR A 345 1.80 13.03 20.83
CA TYR A 345 2.40 11.71 20.98
C TYR A 345 3.45 11.72 22.09
N ARG A 346 4.30 12.75 22.16
CA ARG A 346 5.27 12.89 23.26
C ARG A 346 4.61 12.93 24.63
N ILE A 347 3.46 13.60 24.75
CA ILE A 347 2.70 13.64 26.02
C ILE A 347 2.11 12.27 26.33
N ALA A 348 1.53 11.61 25.32
CA ALA A 348 0.95 10.28 25.47
C ALA A 348 2.00 9.24 25.85
N ASP A 349 3.17 9.27 25.23
CA ASP A 349 4.25 8.31 25.42
C ASP A 349 4.94 8.47 26.78
N LEU A 350 5.19 9.71 27.23
CA LEU A 350 5.73 9.99 28.56
C LEU A 350 4.82 9.53 29.71
N ARG A 351 3.52 9.45 29.48
CA ARG A 351 2.52 9.08 30.49
C ARG A 351 1.98 7.66 30.31
N GLY A 352 2.25 7.06 29.16
CA GLY A 352 1.81 5.74 28.78
C GLY A 352 2.63 4.64 29.43
N PRO A 353 2.19 3.38 29.23
CA PRO A 353 2.91 2.25 29.76
C PRO A 353 4.23 2.05 29.01
N ALA A 354 5.25 1.62 29.76
CA ALA A 354 6.41 0.94 29.18
C ALA A 354 5.99 -0.42 28.58
N GLU A 355 6.95 -1.24 28.18
CA GLU A 355 6.67 -2.61 27.71
C GLU A 355 6.26 -3.51 28.89
N GLY A 356 5.29 -4.40 28.67
CA GLY A 356 4.73 -5.24 29.71
C GLY A 356 3.48 -6.01 29.28
N VAL A 357 2.95 -6.81 30.20
CA VAL A 357 1.61 -7.41 30.09
C VAL A 357 0.70 -6.68 31.06
N PHE A 358 -0.41 -6.17 30.57
CA PHE A 358 -1.35 -5.36 31.33
C PHE A 358 -2.71 -6.04 31.38
N ASP A 359 -3.35 -6.02 32.54
CA ASP A 359 -4.75 -6.40 32.64
C ASP A 359 -5.59 -5.44 31.78
N ARG A 360 -6.42 -6.02 30.90
CA ARG A 360 -7.32 -5.31 29.99
C ARG A 360 -8.76 -5.37 30.50
N ASN A 361 -8.97 -5.20 31.81
CA ASN A 361 -10.30 -4.95 32.35
C ASN A 361 -10.89 -3.67 31.74
N LEU A 362 -11.94 -3.82 30.93
CA LEU A 362 -12.64 -2.71 30.27
C LEU A 362 -13.66 -2.04 31.17
N ASP A 363 -13.99 -2.59 32.33
CA ASP A 363 -14.93 -2.00 33.29
C ASP A 363 -14.21 -0.98 34.19
N ASP A 364 -12.93 -1.23 34.50
CA ASP A 364 -12.11 -0.37 35.36
C ASP A 364 -11.31 0.69 34.59
N THR A 365 -11.08 1.84 35.22
CA THR A 365 -10.20 2.89 34.71
C THR A 365 -8.73 2.49 34.87
N SER A 366 -7.97 2.47 33.78
CA SER A 366 -6.54 2.11 33.81
C SER A 366 -5.72 3.13 33.05
N LYS A 367 -4.86 3.87 33.76
CA LYS A 367 -3.98 4.87 33.16
C LYS A 367 -3.08 4.25 32.08
N ALA A 368 -2.54 3.06 32.32
CA ALA A 368 -1.73 2.36 31.33
C ALA A 368 -2.53 2.08 30.05
N LEU A 369 -3.72 1.49 30.19
CA LEU A 369 -4.56 1.13 29.05
C LEU A 369 -5.07 2.36 28.28
N ASP A 370 -5.51 3.39 29.00
CA ASP A 370 -6.08 4.62 28.42
C ASP A 370 -5.03 5.41 27.64
N TYR A 371 -3.82 5.59 28.20
CA TYR A 371 -2.74 6.26 27.48
C TYR A 371 -2.18 5.41 26.34
N TYR A 372 -2.18 4.08 26.46
CA TYR A 372 -1.89 3.17 25.34
C TYR A 372 -2.88 3.38 24.19
N HIS A 373 -4.19 3.38 24.47
CA HIS A 373 -5.22 3.61 23.47
C HIS A 373 -5.12 4.98 22.82
N TRP A 374 -4.84 6.03 23.61
CA TRP A 374 -4.65 7.38 23.08
C TRP A 374 -3.41 7.45 22.18
N ARG A 375 -2.28 6.85 22.58
CA ARG A 375 -1.07 6.76 21.75
C ARG A 375 -1.35 6.05 20.42
N SER A 376 -2.08 4.93 20.45
CA SER A 376 -2.48 4.21 19.24
C SER A 376 -3.43 5.03 18.37
N PHE A 377 -4.38 5.77 18.95
CA PHE A 377 -5.26 6.69 18.22
C PHE A 377 -4.47 7.79 17.49
N LEU A 378 -3.50 8.42 18.16
CA LEU A 378 -2.70 9.52 17.61
C LEU A 378 -1.92 9.13 16.36
N LEU A 379 -1.55 7.85 16.20
CA LEU A 379 -0.80 7.39 15.03
C LEU A 379 -1.66 6.96 13.83
N LYS A 380 -2.97 6.74 14.01
CA LYS A 380 -3.84 6.22 12.93
C LYS A 380 -3.88 7.14 11.71
N TYR A 381 -4.23 8.41 11.94
CA TYR A 381 -4.34 9.40 10.87
C TYR A 381 -3.00 9.77 10.20
N PRO A 382 -1.91 10.12 10.93
CA PRO A 382 -0.64 10.49 10.29
C PRO A 382 -0.09 9.38 9.38
N VAL A 383 0.00 8.14 9.90
CA VAL A 383 0.44 6.98 9.12
C VAL A 383 -0.44 6.78 7.89
N PHE A 384 -1.77 6.86 8.05
CA PHE A 384 -2.71 6.80 6.92
C PHE A 384 -2.47 7.93 5.90
N ALA A 385 -2.36 9.18 6.36
CA ALA A 385 -2.21 10.35 5.51
C ALA A 385 -0.95 10.26 4.66
N VAL A 386 0.18 9.79 5.22
CA VAL A 386 1.43 9.62 4.48
C VAL A 386 1.41 8.39 3.58
N ILE A 387 1.01 7.21 4.06
CA ILE A 387 1.00 5.96 3.26
C ILE A 387 0.02 6.07 2.08
N ARG A 388 -1.14 6.71 2.26
CA ARG A 388 -2.13 6.91 1.19
C ARG A 388 -1.83 8.10 0.28
N SER A 389 -0.89 8.97 0.64
CA SER A 389 -0.46 10.07 -0.21
C SER A 389 0.28 9.57 -1.47
N PRO A 390 0.51 10.43 -2.47
CA PRO A 390 1.44 10.11 -3.56
C PRO A 390 2.92 10.03 -3.11
N PHE A 391 3.22 10.35 -1.84
CA PHE A 391 4.57 10.42 -1.26
C PHE A 391 4.81 9.43 -0.10
N PRO A 392 4.45 8.12 -0.21
CA PRO A 392 4.45 7.21 0.94
C PRO A 392 5.84 6.88 1.48
N TRP A 393 6.92 7.18 0.74
CA TRP A 393 8.29 7.00 1.23
C TRP A 393 8.65 7.97 2.38
N LEU A 394 7.84 9.01 2.60
CA LEU A 394 7.99 9.92 3.73
C LEU A 394 7.65 9.26 5.07
N ILE A 395 7.02 8.08 5.08
CA ILE A 395 6.66 7.35 6.31
C ILE A 395 7.87 7.12 7.23
N THR A 396 9.04 6.84 6.64
CA THR A 396 10.29 6.67 7.40
C THR A 396 10.74 7.96 8.09
N TRP A 397 10.54 9.11 7.44
CA TRP A 397 10.82 10.41 8.05
C TRP A 397 9.78 10.75 9.11
N GLU A 398 8.49 10.52 8.82
CA GLU A 398 7.38 10.81 9.73
C GLU A 398 7.53 10.07 11.06
N LEU A 399 7.74 8.75 11.03
CA LEU A 399 7.85 7.92 12.24
C LEU A 399 9.05 8.33 13.11
N ASN A 400 10.22 8.54 12.48
CA ASN A 400 11.41 9.07 13.17
C ASN A 400 11.16 10.48 13.73
N PHE A 401 10.47 11.35 12.97
CA PHE A 401 10.22 12.73 13.35
C PHE A 401 9.25 12.83 14.54
N ILE A 402 8.18 12.04 14.53
CA ILE A 402 7.24 11.90 15.66
C ILE A 402 7.97 11.33 16.89
N GLY A 403 8.97 10.47 16.67
CA GLY A 403 9.68 9.76 17.73
C GLY A 403 8.93 8.52 18.20
N SER A 404 8.05 7.96 17.36
CA SER A 404 7.32 6.73 17.67
C SER A 404 8.13 5.47 17.35
N ASN A 405 9.13 5.57 16.46
CA ASN A 405 9.96 4.48 15.99
C ASN A 405 11.36 4.99 15.64
N ASP A 406 12.36 4.11 15.74
CA ASP A 406 13.71 4.32 15.22
C ASP A 406 13.88 3.54 13.92
N ILE A 407 13.93 4.25 12.79
CA ILE A 407 14.03 3.64 11.46
C ILE A 407 15.35 4.04 10.80
N GLY A 408 16.21 3.05 10.56
CA GLY A 408 17.53 3.22 9.95
C GLY A 408 17.49 3.71 8.50
N LEU A 409 18.59 4.35 8.08
CA LEU A 409 18.72 4.89 6.74
C LEU A 409 18.63 3.78 5.68
N GLY A 410 17.91 4.07 4.59
CA GLY A 410 17.82 3.16 3.44
C GLY A 410 16.69 2.15 3.52
N THR A 411 16.09 1.99 4.71
CA THR A 411 14.91 1.17 4.93
C THR A 411 13.70 1.70 4.15
N VAL A 412 12.93 0.80 3.56
CA VAL A 412 11.76 1.13 2.73
C VAL A 412 10.55 0.36 3.20
N PHE A 413 9.43 1.08 3.22
CA PHE A 413 8.11 0.55 3.48
C PHE A 413 7.29 0.67 2.19
N GLU A 414 6.67 -0.44 1.80
CA GLU A 414 5.55 -0.47 0.88
C GLU A 414 4.23 -0.28 1.67
N GLU A 415 3.08 -0.48 1.05
CA GLU A 415 1.77 -0.35 1.72
C GLU A 415 1.61 -1.43 2.79
N GLY A 416 1.53 -1.07 4.07
CA GLY A 416 1.35 -2.03 5.16
C GLY A 416 0.90 -1.37 6.46
N TYR A 417 0.80 -2.17 7.52
CA TYR A 417 0.35 -1.71 8.84
C TYR A 417 1.55 -1.48 9.73
N ILE A 418 1.69 -0.30 10.32
CA ILE A 418 2.84 0.06 11.17
C ILE A 418 2.35 0.56 12.52
N HIS A 419 2.94 0.01 13.58
CA HIS A 419 2.71 0.42 14.96
C HIS A 419 3.91 1.22 15.49
N SER A 420 3.73 1.91 16.62
CA SER A 420 4.87 2.49 17.35
C SER A 420 5.78 1.42 17.95
N HIS A 421 7.00 1.79 18.36
CA HIS A 421 7.97 0.91 19.01
C HIS A 421 8.40 -0.29 18.13
N ILE A 422 8.21 -0.19 16.82
CA ILE A 422 8.71 -1.16 15.83
C ILE A 422 9.94 -0.54 15.19
N ASN A 423 11.12 -0.93 15.66
CA ASN A 423 12.39 -0.31 15.30
C ASN A 423 13.11 -1.15 14.24
N PHE A 424 13.62 -0.48 13.21
CA PHE A 424 14.31 -1.12 12.09
C PHE A 424 15.73 -0.58 11.95
N GLY A 425 16.68 -1.47 11.66
CA GLY A 425 18.01 -1.13 11.21
C GLY A 425 18.05 -0.48 9.83
N LYS A 426 19.24 -0.44 9.23
CA LYS A 426 19.51 0.14 7.92
C LYS A 426 19.14 -0.82 6.79
N ASP A 427 18.76 -0.25 5.64
CA ASP A 427 18.53 -0.98 4.38
C ASP A 427 17.54 -2.16 4.44
N CYS A 428 16.61 -2.13 5.39
CA CYS A 428 15.53 -3.11 5.51
C CYS A 428 14.43 -2.90 4.45
N TYR A 429 13.64 -3.94 4.21
CA TYR A 429 12.47 -3.88 3.33
C TYR A 429 11.23 -4.40 4.04
N TYR A 430 10.17 -3.59 4.04
CA TYR A 430 8.87 -3.91 4.61
C TYR A 430 7.84 -3.95 3.48
N GLY A 431 7.44 -5.15 3.07
CA GLY A 431 6.63 -5.42 1.88
C GLY A 431 5.15 -5.11 2.03
N THR A 432 4.41 -5.32 0.93
CA THR A 432 2.98 -5.01 0.86
C THR A 432 2.15 -5.90 1.80
N PHE A 433 1.23 -5.30 2.55
CA PHE A 433 0.41 -5.92 3.60
C PHE A 433 1.20 -6.64 4.69
N ALA A 434 2.49 -6.31 4.85
CA ALA A 434 3.26 -6.66 6.01
C ALA A 434 2.63 -6.08 7.29
N HIS A 435 2.62 -6.86 8.36
CA HIS A 435 2.11 -6.43 9.65
C HIS A 435 3.01 -6.91 10.80
N ILE A 436 3.76 -5.99 11.40
CA ILE A 436 4.46 -6.19 12.67
C ILE A 436 3.74 -5.37 13.75
N THR A 437 3.26 -6.04 14.78
CA THR A 437 2.51 -5.43 15.89
C THR A 437 3.37 -5.35 17.15
N ASN A 438 3.15 -4.29 17.92
CA ASN A 438 3.71 -4.11 19.25
C ASN A 438 2.77 -4.60 20.36
N HIS A 439 1.57 -5.07 20.00
CA HIS A 439 0.60 -5.55 20.97
C HIS A 439 -0.22 -6.74 20.48
N LEU A 440 -0.75 -7.50 21.42
CA LEU A 440 -1.72 -8.56 21.20
C LEU A 440 -2.67 -8.62 22.41
N VAL A 441 -3.97 -8.77 22.16
CA VAL A 441 -4.94 -9.05 23.22
C VAL A 441 -5.01 -10.56 23.40
N ASP A 442 -4.57 -11.03 24.56
CA ASP A 442 -4.60 -12.41 24.98
C ASP A 442 -5.89 -12.65 25.78
N GLY A 443 -6.90 -13.23 25.15
CA GLY A 443 -8.13 -13.64 25.83
C GLY A 443 -8.07 -15.13 26.18
N VAL A 444 -8.06 -15.46 27.47
CA VAL A 444 -8.20 -16.85 27.94
C VAL A 444 -9.13 -16.87 29.16
N TYR A 445 -10.29 -17.52 29.03
CA TYR A 445 -11.21 -17.85 30.13
C TYR A 445 -11.69 -16.68 31.02
N GLY A 446 -12.07 -15.55 30.42
CA GLY A 446 -12.73 -14.45 31.13
C GLY A 446 -11.79 -13.36 31.67
N GLU A 447 -10.47 -13.54 31.54
CA GLU A 447 -9.48 -12.48 31.73
C GLU A 447 -8.84 -12.14 30.38
N GLU A 448 -8.86 -10.86 30.01
CA GLU A 448 -8.20 -10.34 28.82
C GLU A 448 -6.94 -9.59 29.23
N ASN A 449 -5.79 -9.99 28.72
CA ASN A 449 -4.54 -9.30 28.94
C ASN A 449 -4.07 -8.61 27.66
N LEU A 450 -3.54 -7.39 27.77
CA LEU A 450 -2.84 -6.70 26.71
C LEU A 450 -1.33 -6.97 26.85
N THR A 451 -0.79 -7.84 26.00
CA THR A 451 0.66 -7.92 25.82
C THR A 451 1.10 -6.73 24.98
N PHE A 452 2.01 -5.90 25.49
CA PHE A 452 2.57 -4.74 24.78
C PHE A 452 4.11 -4.76 24.85
N TYR A 453 4.75 -5.11 23.73
CA TYR A 453 6.20 -5.14 23.55
C TYR A 453 6.55 -4.71 22.13
N GLY A 454 7.51 -3.81 21.98
CA GLY A 454 8.01 -3.40 20.67
C GLY A 454 8.71 -4.53 19.91
N ALA A 455 9.23 -4.20 18.74
CA ALA A 455 10.05 -5.10 17.95
C ALA A 455 11.39 -4.44 17.62
N ARG A 456 12.46 -5.24 17.61
CA ARG A 456 13.81 -4.81 17.23
C ARG A 456 14.26 -5.63 16.03
N ILE A 457 14.28 -4.99 14.87
CA ILE A 457 14.78 -5.56 13.62
C ILE A 457 16.16 -4.96 13.33
N GLY A 458 17.20 -5.77 13.17
CA GLY A 458 18.53 -5.30 12.77
C GLY A 458 18.62 -4.90 11.30
N ASP A 459 19.86 -4.78 10.81
CA ASP A 459 20.13 -4.27 9.46
C ASP A 459 19.79 -5.30 8.37
N ASN A 460 19.43 -4.81 7.18
CA ASN A 460 19.27 -5.59 5.96
C ASN A 460 18.25 -6.74 6.07
N CYS A 461 17.24 -6.60 6.93
CA CYS A 461 16.14 -7.56 7.04
C CYS A 461 15.07 -7.30 5.98
N ILE A 462 14.50 -8.37 5.43
CA ILE A 462 13.48 -8.35 4.38
C ILE A 462 12.23 -9.03 4.89
N PHE A 463 11.12 -8.31 4.86
CA PHE A 463 9.80 -8.84 5.10
C PHE A 463 9.01 -8.72 3.81
N ASN A 464 8.73 -9.86 3.16
CA ASN A 464 7.95 -9.87 1.91
C ASN A 464 6.46 -9.60 2.18
N ALA A 465 5.58 -9.94 1.24
CA ALA A 465 4.16 -9.62 1.36
C ALA A 465 3.45 -10.46 2.43
N LEU A 466 2.43 -9.89 3.08
CA LEU A 466 1.56 -10.59 4.05
C LEU A 466 2.27 -11.30 5.22
N ILE A 467 3.43 -10.81 5.68
CA ILE A 467 4.07 -11.39 6.87
C ILE A 467 3.40 -10.93 8.18
N GLY A 468 3.55 -11.74 9.23
CA GLY A 468 3.10 -11.42 10.60
C GLY A 468 4.26 -11.33 11.61
N GLY A 469 4.41 -10.18 12.26
CA GLY A 469 5.33 -9.97 13.38
C GLY A 469 4.56 -9.82 14.69
N LEU A 470 4.73 -10.72 15.65
CA LEU A 470 4.08 -10.61 16.97
C LEU A 470 4.95 -9.82 17.98
N PRO A 471 4.35 -9.35 19.10
CA PRO A 471 5.04 -8.49 20.06
C PRO A 471 6.31 -9.10 20.64
N GLY A 472 7.33 -8.27 20.88
CA GLY A 472 8.61 -8.71 21.43
C GLY A 472 9.56 -9.35 20.43
N LEU A 473 9.27 -9.27 19.13
CA LEU A 473 10.09 -9.82 18.05
C LEU A 473 11.50 -9.17 18.05
N GLU A 474 12.53 -10.02 18.13
CA GLU A 474 13.92 -9.60 17.99
C GLU A 474 14.57 -10.34 16.82
N ILE A 475 15.09 -9.60 15.85
CA ILE A 475 15.78 -10.14 14.68
C ILE A 475 17.14 -9.47 14.64
N GLU A 476 18.20 -10.27 14.45
CA GLU A 476 19.53 -9.75 14.17
C GLU A 476 19.57 -9.13 12.75
N LYS A 477 20.55 -9.47 11.91
CA LYS A 477 20.70 -8.88 10.57
C LYS A 477 20.59 -9.90 9.46
N ASP A 478 20.36 -9.43 8.24
CA ASP A 478 20.38 -10.24 6.99
C ASP A 478 19.30 -11.34 6.91
N ALA A 479 18.23 -11.24 7.70
CA ALA A 479 17.13 -12.21 7.67
C ALA A 479 16.11 -11.89 6.57
N THR A 480 15.61 -12.91 5.87
CA THR A 480 14.53 -12.78 4.88
C THR A 480 13.32 -13.60 5.30
N PHE A 481 12.15 -12.96 5.40
CA PHE A 481 10.87 -13.62 5.58
C PHE A 481 10.16 -13.71 4.24
N LEU A 482 9.86 -14.93 3.80
CA LEU A 482 9.06 -15.18 2.61
C LEU A 482 7.60 -14.78 2.85
N PRO A 483 6.78 -14.63 1.78
CA PRO A 483 5.41 -14.19 1.95
C PRO A 483 4.63 -15.12 2.88
N MET A 484 3.68 -14.54 3.62
CA MET A 484 2.84 -15.26 4.60
C MET A 484 3.59 -15.91 5.78
N ALA A 485 4.90 -15.68 5.94
CA ALA A 485 5.62 -16.12 7.12
C ALA A 485 5.14 -15.33 8.35
N SER A 486 4.94 -15.99 9.49
CA SER A 486 4.49 -15.31 10.70
C SER A 486 5.20 -15.83 11.95
N THR A 487 5.62 -14.90 12.80
CA THR A 487 6.34 -15.17 14.06
C THR A 487 5.37 -15.41 15.22
N VAL A 488 5.88 -15.90 16.34
CA VAL A 488 5.17 -15.92 17.62
C VAL A 488 5.71 -14.85 18.58
N LYS A 489 5.01 -14.61 19.70
CA LYS A 489 5.43 -13.62 20.70
C LYS A 489 6.84 -13.92 21.18
N TYR A 490 7.66 -12.87 21.32
CA TYR A 490 9.04 -12.95 21.79
C TYR A 490 9.99 -13.80 20.95
N ASP A 491 9.64 -14.06 19.68
CA ASP A 491 10.53 -14.79 18.78
C ASP A 491 11.87 -14.07 18.62
N LYS A 492 12.95 -14.87 18.68
CA LYS A 492 14.31 -14.39 18.49
C LYS A 492 14.92 -15.08 17.29
N MET A 493 15.20 -14.32 16.24
CA MET A 493 15.78 -14.82 15.00
C MET A 493 17.24 -14.38 14.90
N GLY A 494 18.13 -15.36 14.79
CA GLY A 494 19.57 -15.11 14.65
C GLY A 494 19.93 -14.48 13.30
N LYS A 495 21.23 -14.19 13.12
CA LYS A 495 21.77 -13.64 11.88
C LYS A 495 21.52 -14.51 10.65
N GLY A 496 21.06 -13.87 9.59
CA GLY A 496 20.90 -14.46 8.26
C GLY A 496 19.74 -15.45 8.18
N GLY A 497 19.57 -16.03 6.99
CA GLY A 497 18.61 -17.09 6.76
C GLY A 497 17.32 -16.63 6.10
N VAL A 498 16.60 -17.61 5.56
CA VAL A 498 15.31 -17.42 4.90
C VAL A 498 14.27 -18.15 5.73
N TYR A 499 13.19 -17.48 6.09
CA TYR A 499 12.15 -17.94 7.02
C TYR A 499 10.80 -18.03 6.31
N ALA A 500 10.05 -19.09 6.61
CA ALA A 500 8.69 -19.28 6.08
C ALA A 500 7.78 -20.03 7.07
N GLY A 501 6.47 -19.99 6.79
CA GLY A 501 5.44 -20.70 7.55
C GLY A 501 5.01 -19.97 8.83
N PHE A 502 4.13 -20.63 9.58
CA PHE A 502 3.66 -20.20 10.89
C PHE A 502 3.68 -21.41 11.86
N PRO A 503 4.45 -21.35 12.97
CA PRO A 503 5.43 -20.30 13.29
C PRO A 503 6.57 -20.29 12.27
N ALA A 504 7.15 -19.11 12.03
CA ALA A 504 8.22 -18.91 11.06
C ALA A 504 9.45 -19.73 11.44
N ARG A 505 9.93 -20.55 10.50
CA ARG A 505 11.13 -21.38 10.69
C ARG A 505 12.15 -21.10 9.60
N LYS A 506 13.42 -21.14 9.97
CA LYS A 506 14.53 -21.06 9.01
C LYS A 506 14.47 -22.28 8.09
N LEU A 507 14.45 -22.04 6.80
CA LEU A 507 14.43 -23.07 5.77
C LEU A 507 15.81 -23.72 5.62
N THR A 508 15.82 -25.03 5.35
CA THR A 508 17.00 -25.72 4.81
C THR A 508 17.20 -25.35 3.34
N ASP A 509 18.39 -25.60 2.80
CA ASP A 509 18.69 -25.30 1.38
C ASP A 509 17.73 -26.04 0.44
N ASP A 510 17.44 -27.33 0.69
CA ASP A 510 16.45 -28.11 -0.09
C ASP A 510 15.04 -27.50 -0.04
N GLN A 511 14.62 -26.99 1.12
CA GLN A 511 13.30 -26.37 1.26
C GLN A 511 13.25 -25.03 0.52
N LEU A 512 14.34 -24.26 0.61
CA LEU A 512 14.49 -23.00 -0.09
C LEU A 512 14.46 -23.22 -1.61
N GLU A 513 15.23 -24.16 -2.14
CA GLU A 513 15.25 -24.50 -3.57
C GLU A 513 13.86 -24.88 -4.10
N ARG A 514 13.10 -25.67 -3.35
CA ARG A 514 11.71 -26.03 -3.70
C ARG A 514 10.77 -24.83 -3.77
N ILE A 515 10.91 -23.86 -2.87
CA ILE A 515 10.08 -22.65 -2.87
C ILE A 515 10.51 -21.69 -3.99
N LEU A 516 11.82 -21.62 -4.26
CA LEU A 516 12.39 -20.82 -5.34
C LEU A 516 12.16 -21.40 -6.73
N GLY A 517 11.62 -22.62 -6.84
CA GLY A 517 11.23 -23.20 -8.12
C GLY A 517 12.40 -23.33 -9.11
N GLY A 518 13.60 -23.65 -8.59
CA GLY A 518 14.82 -23.82 -9.38
C GLY A 518 15.60 -22.53 -9.68
N GLU A 519 15.16 -21.36 -9.20
CA GLU A 519 15.96 -20.14 -9.32
C GLU A 519 17.17 -20.17 -8.36
N SER A 520 18.38 -20.11 -8.92
CA SER A 520 19.61 -19.99 -8.14
C SER A 520 19.74 -18.58 -7.54
N LEU A 521 20.09 -18.51 -6.25
CA LEU A 521 20.51 -17.26 -5.62
C LEU A 521 22.02 -17.01 -5.79
N ASP A 522 22.79 -18.05 -6.13
CA ASP A 522 24.20 -17.94 -6.45
C ASP A 522 24.36 -17.43 -7.89
N GLU A 523 25.42 -16.66 -8.15
CA GLU A 523 25.67 -16.06 -9.47
C GLU A 523 25.58 -17.13 -10.58
N PRO A 524 24.89 -16.86 -11.71
CA PRO A 524 25.15 -17.65 -12.90
C PRO A 524 26.62 -17.44 -13.26
N GLU A 525 27.40 -18.53 -13.32
CA GLU A 525 28.71 -18.51 -13.95
C GLU A 525 28.53 -17.85 -15.33
N ASN A 526 29.25 -16.75 -15.56
CA ASN A 526 29.17 -15.98 -16.80
C ASN A 526 29.36 -16.92 -18.00
N GLU A 527 28.32 -17.10 -18.82
CA GLU A 527 28.45 -17.58 -20.22
C GLU A 527 28.56 -16.41 -21.20
#